data_AF-A0A519ZF05-F1
#
_entry.id   AF-A0A519ZF05-F1
#
_cell.length_a   1.000
_cell.length_b   1.000
_cell.length_c   1.000
_cell.angle_alpha   90.00
_cell.angle_beta   90.00
_cell.angle_gamma   90.00
#
_symmetry.space_group_name_H-M   'P 1'
#
loop_
_entity.id
_entity.type
_entity.pdbx_description
1 polymer ?
#
loop_
_entity_poly.entity_id
_entity_poly.type
_entity_poly.pdbx_seq_one_letter_code
_entity_poly.pdbx_strand_id
1 'polypeptide(L)'
;MKIYTKTGDKGLTSLIGGTRVPKSSLRIDCYGTVDELNSYLGLLRDQDVNASRRDLLKEIQDRLFTIGSHLATDPAKDPRQRLPDLHSEDVALLEA
;
A
#
# COMPACT_ATOMS: atom_id res chain seq x y z
N MET A 1 15.72 11.49 11.26
CA MET A 1 15.74 10.03 10.97
C MET A 1 16.29 9.83 9.56
N LYS A 2 17.20 8.88 9.32
CA LYS A 2 17.68 8.59 7.95
C LYS A 2 16.65 7.71 7.24
N ILE A 3 16.32 8.04 5.99
CA ILE A 3 15.41 7.23 5.16
C ILE A 3 16.12 5.96 4.68
N TYR A 4 17.42 6.03 4.37
CA TYR A 4 18.20 4.89 3.90
C TYR A 4 18.82 4.08 5.06
N THR A 5 18.70 2.75 4.97
CA THR A 5 19.26 1.80 5.96
C THR A 5 20.36 0.90 5.38
N LYS A 6 20.52 0.86 4.04
CA LYS A 6 21.44 -0.01 3.29
C LYS A 6 21.17 -1.52 3.41
N THR A 7 20.12 -1.93 4.13
CA THR A 7 19.83 -3.37 4.32
C THR A 7 19.36 -4.05 3.04
N GLY A 8 18.90 -3.27 2.06
CA GLY A 8 18.39 -3.75 0.77
C GLY A 8 19.38 -3.76 -0.39
N ASP A 9 20.65 -3.42 -0.16
CA ASP A 9 21.65 -3.28 -1.23
C ASP A 9 21.99 -4.62 -1.89
N LYS A 10 21.79 -5.74 -1.18
CA LYS A 10 21.94 -7.10 -1.72
C LYS A 10 20.71 -7.63 -2.47
N GLY A 11 19.78 -6.76 -2.84
CA GLY A 11 18.56 -7.14 -3.59
C GLY A 11 17.47 -7.82 -2.76
N LEU A 12 17.60 -7.87 -1.43
CA LEU A 12 16.60 -8.43 -0.51
C LEU A 12 15.89 -7.32 0.26
N THR A 13 14.61 -7.48 0.56
CA THR A 13 13.85 -6.59 1.45
C THR A 13 13.05 -7.40 2.47
N SER A 14 12.45 -6.75 3.47
CA SER A 14 11.70 -7.41 4.53
C SER A 14 10.20 -7.13 4.40
N LEU A 15 9.40 -8.18 4.54
CA LEU A 15 7.96 -8.11 4.76
C LEU A 15 7.65 -7.68 6.20
N ILE A 16 6.40 -7.28 6.44
CA ILE A 16 5.86 -7.15 7.79
C ILE A 16 5.91 -8.56 8.43
N GLY A 17 6.51 -8.66 9.62
CA GLY A 17 6.87 -9.94 10.25
C GLY A 17 8.34 -10.34 10.08
N GLY A 18 9.13 -9.56 9.34
CA GLY A 18 10.59 -9.66 9.27
C GLY A 18 11.12 -10.72 8.31
N THR A 19 10.24 -11.40 7.57
CA THR A 19 10.64 -12.36 6.53
C THR A 19 11.30 -11.63 5.38
N ARG A 20 12.49 -12.11 4.97
CA ARG A 20 13.25 -11.48 3.88
C ARG A 20 12.97 -12.17 2.56
N VAL A 21 12.69 -11.38 1.53
CA VAL A 21 12.39 -11.85 0.18
C VAL A 21 13.20 -11.06 -0.86
N PRO A 22 13.46 -11.62 -2.05
CA PRO A 22 13.99 -10.85 -3.18
C PRO A 22 13.08 -9.68 -3.55
N LYS A 23 13.68 -8.54 -3.90
CA LYS A 23 12.96 -7.36 -4.41
C LYS A 23 12.18 -7.66 -5.70
N SER A 24 12.59 -8.67 -6.46
CA SER A 24 11.91 -9.16 -7.66
C SER A 24 10.82 -10.19 -7.40
N SER A 25 10.51 -10.51 -6.14
CA SER A 25 9.44 -11.47 -5.85
C SER A 25 8.07 -10.87 -6.17
N LEU A 26 7.14 -11.72 -6.65
CA LEU A 26 5.78 -11.33 -7.03
C LEU A 26 5.06 -10.52 -5.95
N ARG A 27 5.32 -10.83 -4.68
CA ARG A 27 4.71 -10.12 -3.56
C ARG A 27 5.17 -8.65 -3.48
N ILE A 28 6.47 -8.41 -3.66
CA ILE A 28 7.03 -7.05 -3.66
C ILE A 28 6.50 -6.25 -4.85
N ASP A 29 6.47 -6.89 -6.01
CA ASP A 29 5.93 -6.31 -7.23
C ASP A 29 4.46 -5.90 -7.05
N CYS A 30 3.63 -6.80 -6.50
CA CYS A 30 2.21 -6.58 -6.28
C CYS A 30 1.89 -5.34 -5.44
N TYR A 31 2.43 -5.22 -4.22
CA TYR A 31 2.15 -4.02 -3.42
C TYR A 31 2.96 -2.80 -3.90
N GLY A 32 4.05 -3.01 -4.66
CA GLY A 32 4.74 -1.95 -5.37
C GLY A 32 3.87 -1.30 -6.45
N THR A 33 3.13 -2.08 -7.23
CA THR A 33 2.15 -1.57 -8.20
C THR A 33 1.01 -0.84 -7.50
N VAL A 34 0.58 -1.30 -6.33
CA VAL A 34 -0.42 -0.59 -5.49
C VAL A 34 0.12 0.77 -5.03
N ASP A 35 1.39 0.85 -4.63
CA ASP A 35 2.06 2.10 -4.24
C ASP A 35 2.23 3.08 -5.42
N GLU A 36 2.51 2.54 -6.61
CA GLU A 36 2.55 3.32 -7.85
C GLU A 36 1.17 3.92 -8.17
N LEU A 37 0.10 3.13 -8.14
CA LEU A 37 -1.27 3.61 -8.30
C LEU A 37 -1.60 4.70 -7.27
N ASN A 38 -1.25 4.47 -6.00
CA ASN A 38 -1.49 5.41 -4.92
C ASN A 38 -0.77 6.76 -5.17
N SER A 39 0.45 6.71 -5.69
CA SER A 39 1.21 7.91 -6.08
C SER A 39 0.53 8.68 -7.22
N TYR A 40 0.05 7.97 -8.26
CA TYR A 40 -0.71 8.59 -9.35
C TYR A 40 -2.03 9.21 -8.88
N LEU A 41 -2.76 8.56 -7.97
CA LEU A 41 -3.96 9.15 -7.38
C LEU A 41 -3.66 10.43 -6.60
N GLY A 42 -2.52 10.49 -5.91
CA GLY A 42 -2.06 11.71 -5.24
C GLY A 42 -1.86 12.88 -6.21
N LEU A 43 -1.25 12.61 -7.36
CA LEU A 43 -1.09 13.59 -8.45
C LEU A 43 -2.44 14.05 -9.00
N LEU A 44 -3.36 13.11 -9.26
CA LEU A 44 -4.70 13.42 -9.78
C LEU A 44 -5.51 14.24 -8.79
N ARG A 45 -5.48 13.88 -7.50
CA ARG A 45 -6.19 14.59 -6.43
C ARG A 45 -5.79 16.06 -6.35
N ASP A 46 -4.55 16.39 -6.67
CA ASP A 46 -4.07 17.77 -6.61
C ASP A 46 -4.56 18.65 -7.77
N GLN A 47 -5.07 18.05 -8.86
CA GLN A 47 -5.56 18.78 -10.03
C GLN A 47 -6.92 19.45 -9.76
N ASP A 48 -7.11 20.69 -10.25
CA ASP A 48 -8.35 21.46 -10.05
C ASP A 48 -9.59 20.78 -10.62
N VAL A 49 -9.46 20.04 -11.72
CA VAL A 49 -10.56 19.25 -12.30
C VAL A 49 -11.12 18.20 -11.33
N ASN A 50 -10.34 17.81 -10.33
CA ASN A 50 -10.71 16.86 -9.28
C ASN A 50 -11.11 17.54 -7.96
N ALA A 51 -11.32 18.87 -7.92
CA ALA A 51 -11.69 19.58 -6.69
C ALA A 51 -12.89 18.95 -5.96
N SER A 52 -13.93 18.54 -6.68
CA SER A 52 -15.11 17.86 -6.11
C SER A 52 -14.88 16.41 -5.71
N ARG A 53 -13.77 15.79 -6.13
CA ARG A 53 -13.41 14.39 -5.87
C ARG A 53 -12.24 14.25 -4.89
N ARG A 54 -11.73 15.35 -4.33
CA ARG A 54 -10.51 15.35 -3.48
C ARG A 54 -10.63 14.38 -2.30
N ASP A 55 -11.78 14.40 -1.62
CA ASP A 55 -12.02 13.56 -0.45
C ASP A 55 -12.21 12.09 -0.83
N LEU A 56 -12.94 11.80 -1.91
CA LEU A 56 -13.08 10.44 -2.43
C LEU A 56 -11.72 9.85 -2.82
N LEU A 57 -10.90 10.61 -3.55
CA LEU A 57 -9.56 10.17 -3.93
C LEU A 57 -8.67 9.94 -2.70
N LYS A 58 -8.78 10.78 -1.67
CA LYS A 58 -8.06 10.59 -0.41
C LYS A 58 -8.50 9.30 0.31
N GLU A 59 -9.79 9.01 0.33
CA GLU A 59 -10.31 7.75 0.91
C GLU A 59 -9.76 6.53 0.15
N ILE A 60 -9.77 6.57 -1.18
CA ILE A 60 -9.19 5.50 -2.01
C ILE A 60 -7.70 5.30 -1.69
N GLN A 61 -6.92 6.38 -1.56
CA GLN A 61 -5.50 6.30 -1.19
C GLN A 61 -5.29 5.66 0.18
N ASP A 62 -6.16 5.92 1.16
CA ASP A 62 -6.14 5.28 2.49
C ASP A 62 -6.43 3.77 2.40
N ARG A 63 -7.43 3.37 1.60
CA ARG A 63 -7.74 1.96 1.35
C ARG A 63 -6.60 1.24 0.63
N LEU A 64 -5.94 1.88 -0.33
CA LEU A 64 -4.77 1.31 -1.01
C LEU A 64 -3.59 1.08 -0.03
N PHE A 65 -3.37 1.96 0.94
CA PHE A 65 -2.40 1.71 2.01
C PHE A 65 -2.78 0.50 2.87
N THR A 66 -4.05 0.36 3.20
CA THR A 66 -4.56 -0.81 3.94
C THR A 66 -4.32 -2.10 3.15
N ILE A 67 -4.69 -2.14 1.85
CA ILE A 67 -4.40 -3.26 0.94
C ILE A 67 -2.90 -3.56 0.90
N GLY A 68 -2.06 -2.53 0.74
CA GLY A 68 -0.61 -2.67 0.75
C GLY A 68 -0.07 -3.32 2.04
N SER A 69 -0.65 -2.98 3.19
CA SER A 69 -0.26 -3.56 4.47
C SER A 69 -0.57 -5.05 4.59
N HIS A 70 -1.73 -5.49 4.06
CA HIS A 70 -2.10 -6.91 4.00
C HIS A 70 -1.17 -7.68 3.06
N LEU A 71 -0.92 -7.15 1.86
CA LEU A 71 -0.02 -7.77 0.88
C LEU A 71 1.43 -7.87 1.38
N ALA A 72 1.89 -6.85 2.13
CA ALA A 72 3.22 -6.81 2.73
C ALA A 72 3.36 -7.71 3.97
N THR A 73 2.27 -8.29 4.50
CA THR A 73 2.32 -9.16 5.68
C THR A 73 2.54 -10.61 5.30
N ASP A 74 3.49 -11.25 5.99
CA ASP A 74 3.75 -12.68 5.83
C ASP A 74 2.60 -13.52 6.41
N PRO A 75 1.86 -14.31 5.61
CA PRO A 75 0.72 -15.10 6.09
C PRO A 75 1.10 -16.17 7.11
N ALA A 76 2.36 -16.62 7.10
CA ALA A 76 2.86 -17.65 8.01
C ALA A 76 3.22 -17.08 9.39
N LYS A 77 3.16 -15.75 9.56
CA LYS A 77 3.49 -15.08 10.81
C LYS A 77 2.33 -14.22 11.24
N ASP A 78 1.90 -14.45 12.47
CA ASP A 78 0.95 -13.55 13.11
C ASP A 78 1.55 -12.14 13.15
N PRO A 79 0.94 -11.14 12.48
CA PRO A 79 1.45 -9.79 12.54
C PRO A 79 1.41 -9.36 14.02
N ARG A 80 2.56 -8.92 14.54
CA ARG A 80 2.68 -8.46 15.93
C ARG A 80 1.76 -7.25 16.25
N GLN A 81 1.11 -6.68 15.24
CA GLN A 81 0.18 -5.56 15.30
C GLN A 81 -1.06 -5.88 14.47
N ARG A 82 -2.22 -5.44 14.98
CA ARG A 82 -3.49 -5.55 14.26
C ARG A 82 -3.44 -4.64 13.02
N LEU A 83 -3.62 -5.23 11.85
CA LEU A 83 -3.70 -4.48 10.59
C LEU A 83 -5.05 -3.76 10.50
N PRO A 84 -5.11 -2.59 9.82
CA PRO A 84 -6.38 -1.98 9.44
C PRO A 84 -7.16 -2.93 8.53
N ASP A 85 -8.49 -2.85 8.56
CA ASP A 85 -9.35 -3.78 7.83
C ASP A 85 -10.06 -3.09 6.65
N LEU A 86 -10.50 -3.91 5.68
CA LEU A 86 -11.31 -3.49 4.54
C LEU A 86 -12.72 -4.03 4.71
N HIS A 87 -13.70 -3.20 4.35
CA HIS A 87 -15.11 -3.49 4.58
C HIS A 87 -15.85 -3.51 3.24
N SER A 88 -17.00 -4.16 3.20
CA SER A 88 -17.86 -4.21 2.00
C SER A 88 -18.28 -2.81 1.51
N GLU A 89 -18.37 -1.87 2.45
CA GLU A 89 -18.72 -0.47 2.25
C GLU A 89 -17.69 0.25 1.39
N ASP A 90 -16.41 -0.17 1.45
CA ASP A 90 -15.34 0.39 0.62
C ASP A 90 -15.56 0.05 -0.87
N VAL A 91 -16.14 -1.11 -1.16
CA VAL A 91 -16.50 -1.52 -2.52
C VAL A 91 -17.78 -0.81 -2.96
N ALA A 92 -18.80 -0.79 -2.10
CA ALA A 92 -20.06 -0.12 -2.40
C ALA A 92 -19.89 1.38 -2.68
N LEU A 93 -18.93 2.04 -2.03
CA LEU A 93 -18.55 3.43 -2.30
C LEU A 93 -18.09 3.64 -3.75
N LEU A 94 -17.41 2.67 -4.35
CA LEU A 94 -16.91 2.75 -5.73
C LEU A 94 -17.97 2.40 -6.77
N GLU A 95 -19.01 1.65 -6.37
CA GLU A 95 -20.11 1.23 -7.24
C GLU A 95 -21.23 2.27 -7.37
N ALA A 96 -21.29 3.24 -6.45
CA ALA A 96 -22.28 4.31 -6.39
C ALA A 96 -22.03 5.42 -7.43
#